data_AF-A0A843CT86-F1
#
_entry.id   AF-A0A843CT86-F1
#
_cell.length_a   1.000
_cell.length_b   1.000
_cell.length_c   1.000
_cell.angle_alpha   90.00
_cell.angle_beta   90.00
_cell.angle_gamma   90.00
#
_symmetry.space_group_name_H-M   'P 1'
#
loop_
_entity.id
_entity.type
_entity.pdbx_description
1 polymer ?
#
loop_
_entity_poly.entity_id
_entity_poly.type
_entity_poly.pdbx_seq_one_letter_code
_entity_poly.pdbx_strand_id
1 'polypeptide(L)'
;MLGKDHVRITVAFSLPFIIFFFIAVVLTGIPIWAAIVFPVCLIIGSLLPDADCGGKPTLYYEFYPIYLAMKPINLFAYLTMRLFFRKYAGRRREMLRAHRGILHSLTGIFLSSAVLAVIFSLVCSVFAFLVIAAGDGSVPGEYILSGDPAPEIVLSLLIQISDDILNALTEIVIFFLTVFIGLFSGQFMHLYEDSCTKSGIRWFLPFSGFRISGHIRTITDDDDAGPDTRPAFFRQTFLRTGIAGSLLLLTVQAVRPEQILSALAAVFLIQAGAAVYLYLIARERPEKRKWYQVRKRRIIRGRSCRPPVFRPEKRMFPVKDGCLSGSSVSCKDQLSVRSGHG
;
A
#
# COMPACT_ATOMS: atom_id res chain seq x y z
N MET A 1 -10.12 7.62 2.23
CA MET A 1 -10.60 6.27 2.60
C MET A 1 -9.77 5.80 3.78
N LEU A 2 -10.21 4.75 4.49
CA LEU A 2 -9.40 4.16 5.57
C LEU A 2 -8.56 3.01 4.99
N GLY A 3 -7.46 2.63 5.65
CA GLY A 3 -6.62 1.49 5.24
C GLY A 3 -7.41 0.19 4.98
N LYS A 4 -8.44 -0.07 5.79
CA LYS A 4 -9.34 -1.22 5.59
C LYS A 4 -10.15 -1.15 4.29
N ASP A 5 -10.48 0.06 3.83
CA ASP A 5 -11.19 0.26 2.57
C ASP A 5 -10.23 -0.04 1.40
N HIS A 6 -8.98 0.42 1.50
CA HIS A 6 -7.90 0.13 0.55
C HIS A 6 -7.69 -1.36 0.32
N VAL A 7 -7.54 -2.12 1.40
CA VAL A 7 -7.39 -3.59 1.30
C VAL A 7 -8.63 -4.22 0.67
N ARG A 8 -9.83 -3.87 1.14
CA ARG A 8 -11.07 -4.51 0.67
C ARG A 8 -11.38 -4.22 -0.79
N ILE A 9 -11.14 -3.00 -1.25
CA ILE A 9 -11.39 -2.60 -2.64
C ILE A 9 -10.32 -3.20 -3.55
N THR A 10 -9.05 -3.17 -3.14
CA THR A 10 -7.95 -3.81 -3.89
C THR A 10 -8.19 -5.31 -4.06
N VAL A 11 -8.56 -6.04 -3.01
CA VAL A 11 -8.86 -7.47 -3.08
C VAL A 11 -10.08 -7.73 -3.98
N ALA A 12 -11.15 -6.93 -3.85
CA ALA A 12 -12.33 -7.07 -4.70
C ALA A 12 -12.03 -6.86 -6.18
N PHE A 13 -11.23 -5.84 -6.52
CA PHE A 13 -10.78 -5.58 -7.90
C PHE A 13 -9.92 -6.73 -8.44
N SER A 14 -9.03 -7.26 -7.59
CA SER A 14 -8.01 -8.23 -7.99
C SER A 14 -8.50 -9.69 -7.97
N LEU A 15 -9.69 -9.95 -7.43
CA LEU A 15 -10.27 -11.28 -7.28
C LEU A 15 -10.20 -12.17 -8.54
N PRO A 16 -10.58 -11.71 -9.75
CA PRO A 16 -10.50 -12.54 -10.94
C PRO A 16 -9.07 -12.96 -11.27
N PHE A 17 -8.11 -12.07 -11.05
CA PHE A 17 -6.69 -12.36 -11.28
C PHE A 17 -6.14 -13.29 -10.21
N ILE A 18 -6.54 -13.15 -8.94
CA ILE A 18 -6.15 -14.07 -7.86
C ILE A 18 -6.65 -15.49 -8.16
N ILE A 19 -7.93 -15.64 -8.49
CA ILE A 19 -8.53 -16.95 -8.78
C ILE A 19 -7.89 -17.56 -10.03
N PHE A 20 -7.76 -16.78 -11.10
CA PHE A 20 -7.12 -17.24 -12.33
C PHE A 20 -5.66 -17.67 -12.09
N PHE A 21 -4.89 -16.86 -11.35
CA PHE A 21 -3.51 -17.17 -11.03
C PHE A 21 -3.37 -18.44 -10.19
N PHE A 22 -4.28 -18.65 -9.22
CA PHE A 22 -4.33 -19.90 -8.46
C PHE A 22 -4.56 -21.12 -9.35
N ILE A 23 -5.49 -21.04 -10.30
CA ILE A 23 -5.76 -22.12 -11.26
C ILE A 23 -4.57 -22.34 -12.19
N ALA A 24 -3.97 -21.25 -12.70
CA ALA A 24 -2.79 -21.33 -13.55
C ALA A 24 -1.63 -22.04 -12.82
N VAL A 25 -1.41 -21.72 -11.54
CA VAL A 25 -0.44 -22.41 -10.69
C VAL A 25 -0.70 -23.91 -10.62
N VAL A 26 -1.95 -24.32 -10.39
CA VAL A 26 -2.34 -25.74 -10.35
C VAL A 26 -2.15 -26.45 -11.69
N LEU A 27 -2.37 -25.77 -12.82
CA LEU A 27 -2.36 -26.40 -14.16
C LEU A 27 -1.00 -26.37 -14.87
N THR A 28 -0.17 -25.36 -14.62
CA THR A 28 1.06 -25.11 -15.39
C THR A 28 2.34 -25.55 -14.68
N GLY A 29 2.24 -25.99 -13.42
CA GLY A 29 3.40 -26.34 -12.61
C GLY A 29 4.20 -25.14 -12.10
N ILE A 30 3.66 -23.91 -12.22
CA ILE A 30 4.22 -22.77 -11.46
C ILE A 30 4.21 -23.15 -9.97
N PRO A 31 5.25 -22.83 -9.21
CA PRO A 31 5.33 -23.22 -7.81
C PRO A 31 4.11 -22.76 -6.99
N ILE A 32 3.57 -23.66 -6.14
CA ILE A 32 2.36 -23.39 -5.35
C ILE A 32 2.52 -22.19 -4.40
N TRP A 33 3.75 -21.91 -3.95
CA TRP A 33 4.02 -20.74 -3.13
C TRP A 33 3.63 -19.43 -3.82
N ALA A 34 3.66 -19.36 -5.15
CA ALA A 34 3.32 -18.16 -5.90
C ALA A 34 1.87 -17.75 -5.65
N ALA A 35 0.96 -18.73 -5.61
CA ALA A 35 -0.46 -18.50 -5.37
C ALA A 35 -0.76 -17.92 -3.96
N ILE A 36 0.17 -18.08 -3.01
CA ILE A 36 0.07 -17.51 -1.66
C ILE A 36 0.80 -16.16 -1.60
N VAL A 37 2.01 -16.09 -2.16
CA VAL A 37 2.84 -14.88 -2.12
C VAL A 37 2.17 -13.74 -2.87
N PHE A 38 1.53 -13.99 -4.01
CA PHE A 38 0.89 -12.94 -4.80
C PHE A 38 -0.22 -12.20 -4.04
N PRO A 39 -1.26 -12.85 -3.47
CA PRO A 39 -2.29 -12.16 -2.68
C PRO A 39 -1.74 -11.46 -1.43
N VAL A 40 -0.75 -12.06 -0.76
CA VAL A 40 -0.10 -11.45 0.40
C VAL A 40 0.60 -10.14 0.00
N CYS A 41 1.39 -10.17 -1.07
CA CYS A 41 2.07 -8.99 -1.61
C CYS A 41 1.07 -7.93 -2.12
N LEU A 42 -0.05 -8.36 -2.71
CA LEU A 42 -1.14 -7.45 -3.10
C LEU A 42 -1.72 -6.69 -1.89
N ILE A 43 -2.01 -7.39 -0.79
CA ILE A 43 -2.52 -6.79 0.44
C ILE A 43 -1.49 -5.84 1.04
N ILE A 44 -0.25 -6.29 1.18
CA ILE A 44 0.87 -5.47 1.68
C ILE A 44 1.01 -4.21 0.81
N GLY A 45 1.05 -4.37 -0.51
CA GLY A 45 1.11 -3.28 -1.48
C GLY A 45 -0.01 -2.25 -1.31
N SER A 46 -1.25 -2.69 -1.06
CA SER A 46 -2.39 -1.77 -0.85
C SER A 46 -2.28 -0.91 0.41
N LEU A 47 -1.44 -1.31 1.37
CA LEU A 47 -1.19 -0.59 2.61
C LEU A 47 0.10 0.23 2.55
N LEU A 48 1.00 -0.06 1.60
CA LEU A 48 2.32 0.58 1.50
C LEU A 48 2.30 2.10 1.53
N PRO A 49 1.48 2.77 0.69
CA PRO A 49 1.51 4.22 0.62
C PRO A 49 1.04 4.87 1.94
N ASP A 50 0.13 4.24 2.69
CA ASP A 50 -0.34 4.74 3.99
C ASP A 50 0.78 4.85 5.04
N ALA A 51 1.89 4.12 4.92
CA ALA A 51 3.02 4.28 5.84
C ALA A 51 3.78 5.59 5.66
N ASP A 52 3.64 6.26 4.51
CA ASP A 52 4.25 7.57 4.23
C ASP A 52 3.36 8.74 4.68
N CYS A 53 2.12 8.47 5.09
CA CYS A 53 1.27 9.52 5.65
C CYS A 53 1.70 9.80 7.10
N GLY A 54 2.34 10.95 7.34
CA GLY A 54 2.79 11.40 8.67
C GLY A 54 1.68 11.67 9.69
N GLY A 55 0.50 11.05 9.54
CA GLY A 55 -0.64 11.12 10.44
C GLY A 55 -0.63 10.01 11.48
N LYS A 56 -1.77 9.84 12.15
CA LYS A 56 -2.09 8.71 13.03
C LYS A 56 -2.81 7.63 12.18
N PRO A 57 -2.14 6.86 11.31
CA PRO A 57 -2.85 5.90 10.48
C PRO A 57 -3.51 4.86 11.38
N THR A 58 -4.67 4.34 10.99
CA THR A 58 -5.25 3.13 11.60
C THR A 58 -4.24 1.97 11.62
N LEU A 59 -3.28 1.97 10.68
CA LEU A 59 -2.13 1.06 10.67
C LEU A 59 -1.25 1.17 11.94
N TYR A 60 -1.11 2.37 12.52
CA TYR A 60 -0.36 2.61 13.76
C TYR A 60 -1.03 1.96 14.98
N TYR A 61 -2.37 1.85 14.98
CA TYR A 61 -3.12 1.36 16.14
C TYR A 61 -3.57 -0.10 16.01
N GLU A 62 -3.95 -0.57 14.82
CA GLU A 62 -4.44 -1.95 14.60
C GLU A 62 -3.36 -2.89 14.04
N PHE A 63 -2.34 -2.37 13.34
CA PHE A 63 -1.32 -3.18 12.63
C PHE A 63 0.11 -2.69 12.89
N TYR A 64 0.42 -2.42 14.17
CA TYR A 64 1.71 -1.86 14.60
C TYR A 64 2.96 -2.62 14.08
N PRO A 65 2.99 -3.97 14.04
CA PRO A 65 4.15 -4.69 13.51
C PRO A 65 4.41 -4.40 12.02
N ILE A 66 3.34 -4.31 11.22
CA ILE A 66 3.42 -3.98 9.78
C ILE A 66 3.94 -2.56 9.64
N TYR A 67 3.42 -1.60 10.41
CA TYR A 67 3.92 -0.23 10.42
C TYR A 67 5.41 -0.14 10.75
N LEU A 68 5.89 -0.91 11.74
CA LEU A 68 7.30 -0.91 12.12
C LEU A 68 8.20 -1.44 11.00
N ALA A 69 7.77 -2.51 10.33
CA ALA A 69 8.46 -3.08 9.18
C ALA A 69 8.50 -2.12 7.97
N MET A 70 7.52 -1.23 7.84
CA MET A 70 7.44 -0.28 6.72
C MET A 70 8.33 0.95 6.86
N LYS A 71 8.72 1.35 8.08
CA LYS A 71 9.66 2.47 8.28
C LYS A 71 10.99 2.31 7.52
N PRO A 72 11.72 1.18 7.65
CA PRO A 72 12.97 1.00 6.91
C PRO A 72 12.72 0.92 5.39
N ILE A 73 11.59 0.36 4.98
CA ILE A 73 11.17 0.28 3.57
C ILE A 73 10.98 1.68 2.99
N ASN A 74 10.25 2.56 3.67
CA ASN A 74 10.02 3.94 3.26
C ASN A 74 11.33 4.72 3.19
N LEU A 75 12.21 4.51 4.17
CA LEU A 75 13.56 5.10 4.16
C LEU A 75 14.35 4.65 2.93
N PHE A 76 14.33 3.35 2.60
CA PHE A 76 15.05 2.82 1.45
C PHE A 76 14.46 3.31 0.13
N ALA A 77 13.14 3.32 -0.02
CA ALA A 77 12.46 3.86 -1.20
C ALA A 77 12.83 5.34 -1.39
N TYR A 78 12.85 6.13 -0.31
CA TYR A 78 13.31 7.51 -0.32
C TYR A 78 14.78 7.64 -0.75
N LEU A 79 15.68 6.82 -0.20
CA LEU A 79 17.10 6.82 -0.57
C LEU A 79 17.30 6.47 -2.05
N THR A 80 16.57 5.47 -2.53
CA THR A 80 16.57 5.04 -3.93
C THR A 80 16.14 6.20 -4.82
N MET A 81 15.01 6.84 -4.52
CA MET A 81 14.55 8.03 -5.24
C MET A 81 15.59 9.15 -5.22
N ARG A 82 16.27 9.39 -4.09
CA ARG A 82 17.33 10.41 -3.99
C ARG A 82 18.51 10.09 -4.90
N LEU A 83 18.89 8.82 -5.04
CA LEU A 83 20.00 8.39 -5.89
C LEU A 83 19.65 8.54 -7.38
N PHE A 84 18.46 8.08 -7.78
CA PHE A 84 18.02 8.13 -9.18
C PHE A 84 17.63 9.54 -9.64
N PHE A 85 17.05 10.34 -8.75
CA PHE A 85 16.55 11.68 -9.05
C PHE A 85 17.40 12.78 -8.40
N ARG A 86 18.73 12.69 -8.51
CA ARG A 86 19.67 13.71 -7.99
C ARG A 86 19.30 15.14 -8.43
N LYS A 87 18.81 15.32 -9.66
CA LYS A 87 18.32 16.60 -10.19
C LYS A 87 17.14 17.20 -9.39
N TYR A 88 16.39 16.36 -8.70
CA TYR A 88 15.23 16.73 -7.89
C TYR A 88 15.54 16.76 -6.37
N ALA A 89 16.80 16.49 -5.98
CA ALA A 89 17.23 16.52 -4.58
C ALA A 89 16.99 17.90 -3.91
N GLY A 90 17.06 18.99 -4.68
CA GLY A 90 16.74 20.35 -4.19
C GLY A 90 15.26 20.58 -3.88
N ARG A 91 14.35 19.79 -4.47
CA ARG A 91 12.88 19.88 -4.22
C ARG A 91 12.42 18.99 -3.07
N ARG A 92 13.34 18.43 -2.27
CA ARG A 92 13.06 17.58 -1.11
C ARG A 92 11.98 18.17 -0.20
N ARG A 93 12.09 19.46 0.13
CA ARG A 93 11.11 20.13 1.01
C ARG A 93 9.72 20.20 0.38
N GLU A 94 9.62 20.38 -0.92
CA GLU A 94 8.35 20.45 -1.63
C GLU A 94 7.69 19.07 -1.75
N MET A 95 8.49 18.01 -1.96
CA MET A 95 8.02 16.62 -1.98
C MET A 95 7.59 16.14 -0.59
N LEU A 96 8.37 16.43 0.46
CA LEU A 96 8.02 16.09 1.84
C LEU A 96 6.85 16.91 2.39
N ARG A 97 6.66 18.15 1.90
CA ARG A 97 5.50 18.99 2.24
C ARG A 97 4.27 18.68 1.37
N ALA A 98 4.43 17.96 0.26
CA ALA A 98 3.29 17.46 -0.49
C ALA A 98 2.54 16.48 0.41
N HIS A 99 1.22 16.68 0.52
CA HIS A 99 0.35 16.12 1.56
C HIS A 99 0.42 14.57 1.72
N ARG A 100 1.04 13.83 0.79
CA ARG A 100 1.13 12.36 0.83
C ARG A 100 2.49 11.76 0.37
N GLY A 101 3.59 12.53 0.45
CA GLY A 101 4.94 11.98 0.23
C GLY A 101 5.17 11.38 -1.17
N ILE A 102 6.19 10.52 -1.30
CA ILE A 102 6.68 10.02 -2.60
C ILE A 102 6.03 8.70 -3.01
N LEU A 103 5.57 7.91 -2.04
CA LEU A 103 4.89 6.64 -2.30
C LEU A 103 3.50 6.82 -2.91
N HIS A 104 2.96 8.04 -2.91
CA HIS A 104 1.71 8.39 -3.60
C HIS A 104 1.96 8.90 -5.03
N SER A 105 2.90 8.26 -5.73
CA SER A 105 3.24 8.54 -7.13
C SER A 105 3.57 7.25 -7.87
N LEU A 106 3.30 7.20 -9.18
CA LEU A 106 3.56 6.03 -10.02
C LEU A 106 5.04 5.61 -9.97
N THR A 107 5.94 6.60 -10.01
CA THR A 107 7.38 6.38 -9.89
C THR A 107 7.76 5.85 -8.52
N GLY A 108 7.17 6.40 -7.45
CA GLY A 108 7.38 5.94 -6.08
C GLY A 108 6.95 4.49 -5.88
N ILE A 109 5.75 4.12 -6.34
CA ILE A 109 5.25 2.74 -6.18
C ILE A 109 6.03 1.73 -7.03
N PHE A 110 6.50 2.12 -8.21
CA PHE A 110 7.33 1.25 -9.05
C PHE A 110 8.66 0.94 -8.36
N LEU A 111 9.34 1.99 -7.88
CA LEU A 111 10.65 1.84 -7.24
C LEU A 111 10.55 1.14 -5.89
N SER A 112 9.54 1.45 -5.08
CA SER A 112 9.33 0.73 -3.81
C SER A 112 9.05 -0.76 -4.05
N SER A 113 8.21 -1.11 -5.03
CA SER A 113 7.94 -2.51 -5.39
C SER A 113 9.19 -3.22 -5.89
N ALA A 114 9.99 -2.60 -6.76
CA ALA A 114 11.21 -3.20 -7.31
C ALA A 114 12.24 -3.49 -6.21
N VAL A 115 12.50 -2.49 -5.37
CA VAL A 115 13.40 -2.63 -4.22
C VAL A 115 12.95 -3.75 -3.31
N LEU A 116 11.67 -3.78 -2.94
CA LEU A 116 11.15 -4.78 -2.02
C LEU A 116 11.18 -6.17 -2.61
N ALA A 117 10.88 -6.30 -3.90
CA ALA A 117 11.02 -7.56 -4.61
C ALA A 117 12.47 -8.06 -4.58
N VAL A 118 13.48 -7.20 -4.77
CA VAL A 118 14.90 -7.58 -4.59
C VAL A 118 15.17 -8.03 -3.16
N ILE A 119 14.75 -7.25 -2.15
CA ILE A 119 15.00 -7.58 -0.74
C ILE A 119 14.35 -8.91 -0.36
N PHE A 120 13.07 -9.11 -0.70
CA PHE A 120 12.37 -10.36 -0.43
C PHE A 120 13.03 -11.53 -1.13
N SER A 121 13.43 -11.37 -2.40
CA SER A 121 14.12 -12.43 -3.14
C SER A 121 15.44 -12.80 -2.48
N LEU A 122 16.27 -11.82 -2.10
CA LEU A 122 17.54 -12.07 -1.41
C LEU A 122 17.34 -12.76 -0.06
N VAL A 123 16.40 -12.30 0.76
CA VAL A 123 16.09 -12.90 2.07
C VAL A 123 15.62 -14.34 1.90
N CYS A 124 14.72 -14.60 0.96
CA CYS A 124 14.24 -15.95 0.68
C CYS A 124 15.34 -16.86 0.13
N SER A 125 16.21 -16.37 -0.76
CA SER A 125 17.36 -17.14 -1.26
C SER A 125 18.36 -17.49 -0.16
N VAL A 126 18.69 -16.53 0.72
CA VAL A 126 19.56 -16.79 1.88
C VAL A 126 18.93 -17.79 2.84
N PHE A 127 17.63 -17.66 3.12
CA PHE A 127 16.93 -18.60 3.98
C PHE A 127 16.90 -20.01 3.38
N ALA A 128 16.59 -20.13 2.08
CA ALA A 128 16.61 -21.41 1.38
C ALA A 128 18.00 -22.07 1.44
N PHE A 129 19.06 -21.28 1.21
CA PHE A 129 20.45 -21.75 1.35
C PHE A 129 20.76 -22.25 2.76
N LEU A 130 20.34 -21.52 3.81
CA LEU A 130 20.54 -21.92 5.19
C LEU A 130 19.78 -23.20 5.56
N VAL A 131 18.57 -23.38 5.04
CA VAL A 131 17.77 -24.60 5.23
C VAL A 131 18.45 -25.80 4.59
N ILE A 132 18.97 -25.65 3.36
CA ILE A 132 19.72 -26.70 2.66
C ILE A 132 21.00 -27.04 3.44
N ALA A 133 21.78 -26.03 3.82
CA ALA A 133 23.02 -26.21 4.58
C ALA A 133 22.81 -26.86 5.96
N ALA A 134 21.64 -26.68 6.57
CA ALA A 134 21.27 -27.32 7.83
C ALA A 134 20.68 -28.73 7.65
N GLY A 135 20.12 -29.02 6.47
CA GLY A 135 19.48 -30.30 6.14
C GLY A 135 20.47 -31.37 5.68
N ASP A 136 21.54 -30.98 4.98
CA ASP A 136 22.57 -31.90 4.49
C ASP A 136 23.66 -32.16 5.56
N GLY A 137 23.29 -32.92 6.59
CA GLY A 137 24.28 -33.66 7.40
C GLY A 137 24.84 -34.90 6.68
N SER A 138 24.22 -35.30 5.58
CA SER A 138 24.68 -36.36 4.69
C SER A 138 25.39 -35.73 3.50
N VAL A 139 26.72 -35.60 3.61
CA VAL A 139 27.60 -35.40 2.45
C VAL A 139 27.15 -36.41 1.38
N PRO A 140 26.73 -35.96 0.17
CA PRO A 140 26.45 -36.89 -0.92
C PRO A 140 27.69 -37.77 -1.05
N GLY A 141 27.47 -39.07 -0.86
CA GLY A 141 28.51 -40.04 -0.58
C GLY A 141 29.72 -39.83 -1.47
N GLU A 142 30.88 -39.90 -0.83
CA GLU A 142 32.20 -40.13 -1.41
C GLU A 142 32.06 -40.84 -2.77
N TYR A 143 31.98 -40.07 -3.86
CA TYR A 143 32.24 -40.58 -5.19
C TYR A 143 33.75 -40.81 -5.20
N ILE A 144 34.15 -41.95 -4.64
CA ILE A 144 35.53 -42.43 -4.66
C ILE A 144 35.89 -42.57 -6.13
N LEU A 145 36.51 -41.52 -6.66
CA LEU A 145 37.13 -41.46 -7.99
C LEU A 145 38.36 -42.38 -7.97
N SER A 146 38.16 -43.70 -7.93
CA SER A 146 39.23 -44.65 -8.24
C SER A 146 39.28 -44.85 -9.77
N GLY A 147 39.71 -43.81 -10.49
CA GLY A 147 39.92 -43.86 -11.95
C GLY A 147 39.57 -42.54 -12.64
N ASP A 148 40.24 -42.26 -13.77
CA ASP A 148 39.90 -41.14 -14.64
C ASP A 148 38.43 -41.26 -15.08
N PRO A 149 37.55 -40.30 -14.75
CA PRO A 149 36.15 -40.39 -15.13
C PRO A 149 36.06 -40.36 -16.65
N ALA A 150 35.32 -41.33 -17.21
CA ALA A 150 35.03 -41.33 -18.63
C ALA A 150 34.44 -39.95 -19.03
N PRO A 151 34.83 -39.37 -20.17
CA PRO A 151 34.36 -38.04 -20.60
C PRO A 151 32.83 -37.92 -20.66
N GLU A 152 32.12 -39.03 -20.85
CA GLU A 152 30.66 -39.12 -20.79
C GLU A 152 30.11 -38.77 -19.40
N ILE A 153 30.78 -39.18 -18.32
CA ILE A 153 30.40 -38.87 -16.93
C ILE A 153 30.60 -37.38 -16.63
N VAL A 154 31.69 -36.81 -17.14
CA VAL A 154 31.96 -35.38 -16.97
C VAL A 154 30.91 -34.55 -17.72
N LEU A 155 30.55 -34.94 -18.94
CA LEU A 155 29.55 -34.25 -19.74
C LEU A 155 28.15 -34.33 -19.10
N SER A 156 27.73 -35.50 -18.60
CA SER A 156 26.43 -35.66 -17.94
C SER A 156 26.34 -34.83 -16.66
N LEU A 157 27.42 -34.78 -15.86
CA LEU A 157 27.49 -33.94 -14.66
C LEU A 157 27.39 -32.44 -15.00
N LEU A 158 28.07 -31.99 -16.05
CA LEU A 158 28.01 -30.58 -16.49
C LEU A 158 26.60 -30.19 -16.96
N ILE A 159 25.91 -31.08 -17.68
CA ILE A 159 24.52 -30.86 -18.10
C ILE A 159 23.61 -30.76 -16.88
N GLN A 160 23.74 -31.68 -15.93
CA GLN A 160 22.93 -31.66 -14.71
C GLN A 160 23.15 -30.38 -13.89
N ILE A 161 24.40 -29.97 -13.67
CA ILE A 161 24.72 -28.72 -12.97
C ILE A 161 24.12 -27.51 -13.70
N SER A 162 24.18 -27.49 -15.04
CA SER A 162 23.60 -26.42 -15.85
C SER A 162 22.08 -26.34 -15.69
N ASP A 163 21.39 -27.48 -15.73
CA ASP A 163 19.93 -27.55 -15.57
C ASP A 163 19.51 -27.11 -14.16
N ASP A 164 20.23 -27.53 -13.13
CA ASP A 164 19.96 -27.14 -11.74
C ASP A 164 20.14 -25.63 -11.53
N ILE A 165 21.20 -25.04 -12.10
CA ILE A 165 21.43 -23.58 -12.05
C ILE A 165 20.31 -22.84 -12.79
N LEU A 166 19.90 -23.31 -13.97
CA LEU A 166 18.85 -22.67 -14.75
C LEU A 166 17.49 -22.72 -14.04
N ASN A 167 17.17 -23.86 -13.41
CA ASN A 167 15.96 -24.02 -12.61
C ASN A 167 15.97 -23.07 -11.40
N ALA A 168 17.08 -23.01 -10.65
CA ALA A 168 17.20 -22.10 -9.52
C ALA A 168 17.06 -20.62 -9.92
N LEU A 169 17.69 -20.20 -11.03
CA LEU A 169 17.54 -18.85 -11.56
C LEU A 169 16.09 -18.56 -11.99
N THR A 170 15.45 -19.53 -12.64
CA THR A 170 14.05 -19.43 -13.06
C THR A 170 13.12 -19.24 -11.85
N GLU A 171 13.30 -20.01 -10.78
CA GLU A 171 12.53 -19.86 -9.55
C GLU A 171 12.73 -18.49 -8.90
N ILE A 172 13.97 -18.00 -8.82
CA ILE A 172 14.29 -16.67 -8.28
C ILE A 172 13.60 -15.58 -9.10
N VAL A 173 13.62 -15.67 -10.43
CA VAL A 173 12.97 -14.71 -11.32
C VAL A 173 11.44 -14.75 -11.16
N ILE A 174 10.83 -15.94 -11.12
CA ILE A 174 9.39 -16.09 -10.89
C ILE A 174 9.02 -15.51 -9.52
N PHE A 175 9.82 -15.75 -8.49
CA PHE A 175 9.61 -15.20 -7.15
C PHE A 175 9.67 -13.67 -7.15
N PHE A 176 10.72 -13.11 -7.73
CA PHE A 176 10.88 -11.67 -7.89
C PHE A 176 9.68 -11.04 -8.60
N LEU A 177 9.26 -11.60 -9.75
CA LEU A 177 8.13 -11.09 -10.53
C LEU A 177 6.81 -11.20 -9.75
N THR A 178 6.59 -12.31 -9.05
CA THR A 178 5.38 -12.53 -8.25
C THR A 178 5.26 -11.48 -7.15
N VAL A 179 6.35 -11.24 -6.41
CA VAL A 179 6.42 -10.22 -5.36
C VAL A 179 6.25 -8.82 -5.96
N PHE A 180 6.97 -8.51 -7.04
CA PHE A 180 6.92 -7.21 -7.68
C PHE A 180 5.52 -6.86 -8.18
N ILE A 181 4.89 -7.75 -8.95
CA ILE A 181 3.55 -7.54 -9.52
C ILE A 181 2.50 -7.45 -8.41
N GLY A 182 2.59 -8.29 -7.38
CA GLY A 182 1.70 -8.22 -6.22
C GLY A 182 1.78 -6.86 -5.52
N LEU A 183 2.98 -6.46 -5.09
CA LEU A 183 3.21 -5.17 -4.42
C LEU A 183 2.79 -3.98 -5.30
N PHE A 184 3.17 -4.00 -6.58
CA PHE A 184 2.88 -2.90 -7.52
C PHE A 184 1.37 -2.77 -7.75
N SER A 185 0.66 -3.88 -7.96
CA SER A 185 -0.79 -3.87 -8.19
C SER A 185 -1.54 -3.35 -6.96
N GLY A 186 -1.12 -3.75 -5.76
CA GLY A 186 -1.71 -3.26 -4.52
C GLY A 186 -1.51 -1.76 -4.34
N GLN A 187 -0.26 -1.28 -4.52
CA GLN A 187 0.06 0.14 -4.43
C GLN A 187 -0.67 0.95 -5.52
N PHE A 188 -0.78 0.43 -6.74
CA PHE A 188 -1.49 1.08 -7.83
C PHE A 188 -2.99 1.28 -7.50
N MET A 189 -3.65 0.25 -6.97
CA MET A 189 -5.03 0.34 -6.55
C MET A 189 -5.22 1.34 -5.40
N HIS A 190 -4.29 1.37 -4.45
CA HIS A 190 -4.28 2.41 -3.42
C HIS A 190 -4.26 3.82 -4.04
N LEU A 191 -3.37 4.08 -5.01
CA LEU A 191 -3.28 5.37 -5.70
C LEU A 191 -4.58 5.74 -6.44
N TYR A 192 -5.20 4.76 -7.09
CA TYR A 192 -6.49 4.91 -7.75
C TYR A 192 -7.59 5.32 -6.75
N GLU A 193 -7.67 4.65 -5.61
CA GLU A 193 -8.65 4.94 -4.58
C GLU A 193 -8.44 6.33 -3.97
N ASP A 194 -7.20 6.71 -3.72
CA ASP A 194 -6.87 8.02 -3.21
C ASP A 194 -7.17 9.16 -4.19
N SER A 195 -7.10 8.87 -5.50
CA SER A 195 -7.56 9.78 -6.56
C SER A 195 -9.06 10.08 -6.48
N CYS A 196 -9.84 9.22 -5.83
CA CYS A 196 -11.27 9.41 -5.60
C CYS A 196 -11.57 10.31 -4.38
N THR A 197 -10.56 10.61 -3.55
CA THR A 197 -10.71 11.44 -2.35
C THR A 197 -10.51 12.93 -2.64
N LYS A 198 -10.95 13.79 -1.71
CA LYS A 198 -10.70 15.23 -1.76
C LYS A 198 -9.21 15.60 -1.74
N SER A 199 -8.40 14.83 -1.04
CA SER A 199 -6.95 15.05 -1.00
C SER A 199 -6.34 14.84 -2.38
N GLY A 200 -6.79 13.81 -3.08
CA GLY A 200 -6.29 13.40 -4.38
C GLY A 200 -4.83 12.93 -4.35
N ILE A 201 -4.30 12.66 -5.54
CA ILE A 201 -2.93 12.20 -5.75
C ILE A 201 -2.26 12.91 -6.92
N ARG A 202 -0.92 13.00 -6.85
CA ARG A 202 -0.08 13.46 -7.95
C ARG A 202 0.68 12.28 -8.56
N TRP A 203 0.03 11.58 -9.48
CA TRP A 203 0.53 10.34 -10.10
C TRP A 203 1.95 10.46 -10.65
N PHE A 204 2.31 11.61 -11.21
CA PHE A 204 3.54 11.78 -11.96
C PHE A 204 4.63 12.52 -11.19
N LEU A 205 4.57 12.59 -9.85
CA LEU A 205 5.72 13.08 -9.09
C LEU A 205 6.94 12.15 -9.32
N PRO A 206 8.15 12.71 -9.44
CA PRO A 206 8.52 14.12 -9.27
C PRO A 206 8.44 14.98 -10.56
N PHE A 207 7.99 14.42 -11.67
CA PHE A 207 7.97 15.06 -12.99
C PHE A 207 6.86 16.09 -13.16
N SER A 208 5.69 15.87 -12.57
CA SER A 208 4.55 16.78 -12.64
C SER A 208 3.84 16.94 -11.31
N GLY A 209 3.37 18.16 -11.04
CA GLY A 209 2.54 18.51 -9.90
C GLY A 209 1.04 18.31 -10.14
N PHE A 210 0.64 17.84 -11.33
CA PHE A 210 -0.76 17.64 -11.70
C PHE A 210 -1.44 16.69 -10.71
N ARG A 211 -2.56 17.15 -10.14
CA ARG A 211 -3.28 16.44 -9.09
C ARG A 211 -4.63 15.96 -9.61
N ILE A 212 -4.88 14.66 -9.45
CA ILE A 212 -6.17 14.03 -9.71
C ILE A 212 -6.88 13.84 -8.37
N SER A 213 -8.10 14.37 -8.24
CA SER A 213 -8.88 14.32 -7.00
C SER A 213 -10.37 14.13 -7.26
N GLY A 214 -11.06 13.48 -6.33
CA GLY A 214 -12.51 13.35 -6.29
C GLY A 214 -13.10 14.11 -5.10
N HIS A 215 -14.28 13.70 -4.65
CA HIS A 215 -15.02 14.32 -3.56
C HIS A 215 -15.34 13.38 -2.39
N ILE A 216 -14.78 12.17 -2.36
CA ILE A 216 -14.94 11.24 -1.23
C ILE A 216 -14.25 11.84 0.00
N ARG A 217 -14.98 11.87 1.13
CA ARG A 217 -14.44 12.32 2.42
C ARG A 217 -13.90 11.15 3.23
N THR A 218 -12.70 11.30 3.74
CA THR A 218 -12.24 10.59 4.94
C THR A 218 -12.97 11.18 6.13
N ILE A 219 -13.77 10.39 6.83
CA ILE A 219 -14.47 10.83 8.04
C ILE A 219 -13.44 11.34 9.04
N THR A 220 -13.58 12.59 9.47
CA THR A 220 -12.97 13.10 10.70
C THR A 220 -14.01 13.03 11.81
N ASP A 221 -13.57 12.91 13.06
CA ASP A 221 -14.46 12.72 14.22
C ASP A 221 -15.51 13.83 14.40
N ASP A 222 -15.29 15.01 13.78
CA ASP A 222 -16.15 16.19 13.85
C ASP A 222 -17.23 16.31 12.74
N ASP A 223 -17.32 15.38 11.78
CA ASP A 223 -18.23 15.53 10.64
C ASP A 223 -19.66 15.00 10.97
N ASP A 224 -20.62 15.92 11.16
CA ASP A 224 -22.06 15.63 11.40
C ASP A 224 -22.72 14.80 10.28
N ALA A 225 -22.09 14.73 9.09
CA ALA A 225 -22.63 14.07 7.91
C ALA A 225 -22.59 12.53 7.95
N GLY A 226 -21.90 11.91 8.91
CA GLY A 226 -21.76 10.44 8.93
C GLY A 226 -20.86 9.89 7.80
N PRO A 227 -20.68 8.56 7.71
CA PRO A 227 -19.79 7.93 6.75
C PRO A 227 -20.25 8.11 5.30
N ASP A 228 -19.29 8.40 4.41
CA ASP A 228 -19.47 8.37 2.95
C ASP A 228 -19.69 6.90 2.51
N THR A 229 -20.78 6.63 1.80
CA THR A 229 -21.14 5.25 1.39
C THR A 229 -20.44 4.79 0.11
N ARG A 230 -19.80 5.70 -0.64
CA ARG A 230 -19.15 5.39 -1.92
C ARG A 230 -18.07 4.31 -1.82
N PRO A 231 -17.16 4.30 -0.82
CA PRO A 231 -16.19 3.21 -0.67
C PRO A 231 -16.85 1.82 -0.55
N ALA A 232 -17.97 1.73 0.17
CA ALA A 232 -18.72 0.48 0.29
C ALA A 232 -19.36 0.07 -1.05
N PHE A 233 -19.88 1.05 -1.81
CA PHE A 233 -20.40 0.84 -3.16
C PHE A 233 -19.30 0.38 -4.12
N PHE A 234 -18.10 0.99 -4.06
CA PHE A 234 -16.95 0.64 -4.92
C PHE A 234 -16.55 -0.81 -4.72
N ARG A 235 -16.40 -1.21 -3.45
CA ARG A 235 -16.12 -2.60 -3.07
C ARG A 235 -17.18 -3.56 -3.63
N GLN A 236 -18.47 -3.24 -3.50
CA GLN A 236 -19.53 -4.12 -3.99
C GLN A 236 -19.52 -4.24 -5.51
N THR A 237 -19.29 -3.13 -6.22
CA THR A 237 -19.17 -3.13 -7.69
C THR A 237 -18.01 -4.00 -8.14
N PHE A 238 -16.80 -3.77 -7.63
CA PHE A 238 -15.63 -4.58 -7.98
C PHE A 238 -15.77 -6.05 -7.58
N LEU A 239 -16.42 -6.34 -6.44
CA LEU A 239 -16.65 -7.71 -6.03
C LEU A 239 -17.58 -8.44 -7.00
N ARG A 240 -18.67 -7.79 -7.43
CA ARG A 240 -19.62 -8.37 -8.39
C ARG A 240 -18.99 -8.59 -9.76
N THR A 241 -18.31 -7.57 -10.31
CA THR A 241 -17.60 -7.69 -11.59
C THR A 241 -16.45 -8.69 -11.49
N GLY A 242 -15.77 -8.74 -10.33
CA GLY A 242 -14.71 -9.69 -10.05
C GLY A 242 -15.20 -11.13 -10.05
N ILE A 243 -16.28 -11.44 -9.32
CA ILE A 243 -16.90 -12.77 -9.31
C ILE A 243 -17.34 -13.18 -10.73
N ALA A 244 -18.03 -12.29 -11.45
CA ALA A 244 -18.45 -12.55 -12.82
C ALA A 244 -17.26 -12.83 -13.76
N GLY A 245 -16.19 -12.03 -13.63
CA GLY A 245 -14.94 -12.23 -14.36
C GLY A 245 -14.27 -13.56 -14.02
N SER A 246 -14.20 -13.95 -12.75
CA SER A 246 -13.65 -15.25 -12.33
C SER A 246 -14.41 -16.42 -12.94
N LEU A 247 -15.75 -16.35 -12.94
CA LEU A 247 -16.61 -17.39 -13.54
C LEU A 247 -16.41 -17.48 -15.06
N LEU A 248 -16.26 -16.34 -15.73
CA LEU A 248 -15.93 -16.29 -17.17
C LEU A 248 -14.57 -16.96 -17.43
N LEU A 249 -13.54 -16.62 -16.66
CA LEU A 249 -12.20 -17.22 -16.83
C LEU A 249 -12.20 -18.72 -16.58
N LEU A 250 -12.89 -19.17 -15.53
CA LEU A 250 -13.07 -20.59 -15.23
C LEU A 250 -13.76 -21.33 -16.38
N THR A 251 -14.81 -20.73 -16.95
CA THR A 251 -15.57 -21.33 -18.04
C THR A 251 -14.75 -21.39 -19.32
N VAL A 252 -14.05 -20.30 -19.67
CA VAL A 252 -13.17 -20.28 -20.85
C VAL A 252 -12.03 -21.27 -20.68
N GLN A 253 -11.40 -21.35 -19.51
CA GLN A 253 -10.36 -22.34 -19.24
C GLN A 253 -10.86 -23.78 -19.41
N ALA A 254 -12.09 -24.07 -19.00
CA ALA A 254 -12.68 -25.40 -19.08
C ALA A 254 -13.14 -25.79 -20.50
N VAL A 255 -13.63 -24.84 -21.29
CA VAL A 255 -14.28 -25.11 -22.59
C VAL A 255 -13.36 -24.79 -23.77
N ARG A 256 -12.54 -23.74 -23.67
CA ARG A 256 -11.70 -23.17 -24.74
C ARG A 256 -10.41 -22.56 -24.18
N PRO A 257 -9.48 -23.37 -23.65
CA PRO A 257 -8.26 -22.87 -23.01
C PRO A 257 -7.41 -22.00 -23.95
N GLU A 258 -7.47 -22.21 -25.27
CA GLU A 258 -6.79 -21.37 -26.27
C GLU A 258 -7.30 -19.92 -26.28
N GLN A 259 -8.50 -19.65 -25.76
CA GLN A 259 -9.09 -18.31 -25.67
C GLN A 259 -8.80 -17.60 -24.33
N ILE A 260 -8.06 -18.24 -23.42
CA ILE A 260 -7.90 -17.74 -22.05
C ILE A 260 -7.28 -16.34 -21.98
N LEU A 261 -6.29 -16.04 -22.82
CA LEU A 261 -5.64 -14.74 -22.85
C LEU A 261 -6.61 -13.63 -23.29
N SER A 262 -7.47 -13.93 -24.27
CA SER A 262 -8.51 -13.00 -24.73
C SER A 262 -9.57 -12.75 -23.65
N ALA A 263 -9.96 -13.80 -22.91
CA ALA A 263 -10.89 -13.69 -21.79
C ALA A 263 -10.28 -12.88 -20.64
N LEU A 264 -8.98 -13.07 -20.34
CA LEU A 264 -8.25 -12.30 -19.33
C LEU A 264 -8.21 -10.81 -19.69
N ALA A 265 -7.93 -10.48 -20.96
CA ALA A 265 -7.96 -9.11 -21.46
C ALA A 265 -9.37 -8.51 -21.35
N ALA A 266 -10.42 -9.26 -21.69
CA ALA A 266 -11.80 -8.81 -21.56
C ALA A 266 -12.18 -8.51 -20.09
N VAL A 267 -11.82 -9.41 -19.17
CA VAL A 267 -12.05 -9.20 -17.73
C VAL A 267 -11.30 -7.97 -17.22
N PHE A 268 -10.05 -7.77 -17.65
CA PHE A 268 -9.27 -6.58 -17.32
C PHE A 268 -9.95 -5.30 -17.82
N LEU A 269 -10.41 -5.27 -19.07
CA LEU A 269 -11.12 -4.10 -19.63
C LEU A 269 -12.43 -3.81 -18.90
N ILE A 270 -13.18 -4.83 -18.48
CA ILE A 270 -14.38 -4.68 -17.66
C ILE A 270 -14.04 -4.05 -16.31
N GLN A 271 -12.99 -4.53 -15.64
CA GLN A 271 -12.55 -3.98 -14.35
C GLN A 271 -12.01 -2.55 -14.48
N ALA A 272 -11.24 -2.26 -15.53
CA ALA A 272 -10.77 -0.91 -15.83
C ALA A 272 -11.93 0.04 -16.14
N GLY A 273 -12.93 -0.41 -16.91
CA GLY A 273 -14.16 0.34 -17.18
C GLY A 273 -14.95 0.63 -15.91
N ALA A 274 -15.09 -0.36 -15.01
CA ALA A 274 -15.70 -0.18 -13.70
C ALA A 274 -14.92 0.84 -12.86
N ALA A 275 -13.58 0.80 -12.85
CA ALA A 275 -12.75 1.78 -12.16
C ALA A 275 -12.97 3.20 -12.71
N VAL A 276 -12.98 3.38 -14.03
CA VAL A 276 -13.26 4.70 -14.63
C VAL A 276 -14.65 5.19 -14.23
N TYR A 277 -15.68 4.34 -14.31
CA TYR A 277 -17.05 4.68 -13.90
C TYR A 277 -17.13 5.12 -12.43
N LEU A 278 -16.51 4.36 -11.52
CA LEU A 278 -16.48 4.69 -10.10
C LEU A 278 -15.70 5.98 -9.82
N TYR A 279 -14.61 6.25 -10.54
CA TYR A 279 -13.89 7.52 -10.47
C TYR A 279 -14.78 8.70 -10.88
N LEU A 280 -15.60 8.55 -11.94
CA LEU A 280 -16.55 9.59 -12.35
C LEU A 280 -17.60 9.86 -11.25
N ILE A 281 -18.12 8.81 -10.59
CA ILE A 281 -19.00 8.95 -9.41
C ILE A 281 -18.27 9.65 -8.26
N ALA A 282 -16.99 9.34 -8.02
CA ALA A 282 -16.20 10.02 -7.00
C ALA A 282 -16.06 11.51 -7.29
N ARG A 283 -16.00 11.90 -8.57
CA ARG A 283 -15.84 13.28 -9.01
C ARG A 283 -17.15 14.08 -8.93
N GLU A 284 -18.31 13.44 -8.90
CA GLU A 284 -19.59 14.12 -8.69
C GLU A 284 -19.62 14.80 -7.30
N ARG A 285 -20.09 16.06 -7.26
CA ARG A 285 -20.25 16.78 -6.00
C ARG A 285 -21.35 16.09 -5.19
N PRO A 286 -21.10 15.73 -3.93
CA PRO A 286 -22.06 14.95 -3.16
C PRO A 286 -23.27 15.81 -2.80
N GLU A 287 -24.44 15.47 -3.33
CA GLU A 287 -25.70 15.88 -2.72
C GLU A 287 -25.79 15.24 -1.34
N LYS A 288 -25.85 16.06 -0.29
CA LYS A 288 -25.74 15.63 1.12
C LYS A 288 -26.68 14.50 1.52
N ARG A 289 -27.78 14.26 0.79
CA ARG A 289 -28.77 13.20 1.10
C ARG A 289 -28.51 11.85 0.41
N LYS A 290 -27.73 11.78 -0.67
CA LYS A 290 -27.54 10.56 -1.47
C LYS A 290 -26.43 9.64 -0.94
N TRP A 291 -25.29 10.24 -0.56
CA TRP A 291 -24.05 9.49 -0.29
C TRP A 291 -23.66 9.43 1.19
N TYR A 292 -24.46 10.03 2.06
CA TYR A 292 -24.20 10.08 3.48
C TYR A 292 -25.29 9.31 4.23
N GLN A 293 -24.87 8.35 5.06
CA GLN A 293 -25.78 7.81 6.04
C GLN A 293 -26.05 8.89 7.07
N VAL A 294 -27.25 9.47 7.04
CA VAL A 294 -27.70 10.40 8.07
C VAL A 294 -27.53 9.69 9.41
N ARG A 295 -26.58 10.16 10.22
CA ARG A 295 -26.50 9.76 11.63
C ARG A 295 -27.85 10.16 12.22
N LYS A 296 -28.77 9.21 12.39
CA LYS A 296 -29.86 9.38 13.37
C LYS A 296 -29.13 9.60 14.68
N ARG A 297 -28.95 10.86 15.08
CA ARG A 297 -28.56 11.16 16.46
C ARG A 297 -29.56 10.35 17.27
N ARG A 298 -29.08 9.37 18.06
CA ARG A 298 -29.83 8.99 19.25
C ARG A 298 -29.89 10.28 20.04
N ILE A 299 -30.93 11.07 19.78
CA ILE A 299 -31.49 11.95 20.77
C ILE A 299 -31.93 10.94 21.83
N ILE A 300 -31.01 10.62 22.74
CA ILE A 300 -31.37 10.10 24.04
C ILE A 300 -32.21 11.24 24.61
N ARG A 301 -33.51 11.20 24.32
CA ARG A 301 -34.50 12.04 24.95
C ARG A 301 -34.37 11.74 26.44
N GLY A 302 -33.82 12.70 27.17
CA GLY A 302 -34.01 12.87 28.59
C GLY A 302 -33.38 11.82 29.50
N ARG A 303 -32.07 11.93 29.74
CA ARG A 303 -31.61 12.13 31.12
C ARG A 303 -30.52 13.19 31.13
N SER A 304 -30.89 14.34 31.70
CA SER A 304 -30.00 15.38 32.16
C SER A 304 -28.97 14.76 33.12
N CYS A 305 -27.81 14.38 32.62
CA CYS A 305 -26.61 14.39 33.44
C CYS A 305 -26.00 15.78 33.23
N ARG A 306 -26.35 16.71 34.14
CA ARG A 306 -25.53 17.90 34.34
C ARG A 306 -24.10 17.39 34.57
N PRO A 307 -23.07 17.94 33.89
CA PRO A 307 -21.71 17.66 34.31
C PRO A 307 -21.59 18.09 35.78
N PRO A 308 -20.96 17.29 36.65
CA PRO A 308 -20.62 17.78 37.97
C PRO A 308 -19.77 19.04 37.77
N VAL A 309 -20.26 20.15 38.30
CA VAL A 309 -19.49 21.39 38.42
C VAL A 309 -18.27 21.03 39.26
N PHE A 310 -17.14 20.82 38.59
CA PHE A 310 -15.85 20.70 39.25
C PHE A 310 -15.55 22.09 39.83
N ARG A 311 -15.87 22.30 41.11
CA ARG A 311 -15.33 23.43 41.85
C ARG A 311 -13.83 23.18 41.99
N PRO A 312 -12.94 24.06 41.48
CA PRO A 312 -11.55 23.98 41.86
C PRO A 312 -11.46 24.36 43.33
N GLU A 313 -11.33 23.34 44.18
CA GLU A 313 -10.96 23.54 45.57
C GLU A 313 -9.52 24.09 45.57
N LYS A 314 -9.42 25.39 45.85
CA LYS A 314 -8.15 26.07 46.13
C LYS A 314 -7.46 25.31 47.27
N ARG A 315 -6.47 24.48 46.96
CA ARG A 315 -5.43 24.12 47.91
C ARG A 315 -4.15 24.83 47.53
N MET A 316 -3.89 25.86 48.32
CA MET A 316 -2.60 26.47 48.53
C MET A 316 -1.54 25.39 48.72
N PHE A 317 -0.48 25.46 47.91
CA PHE A 317 0.85 25.06 48.37
C PHE A 317 1.70 26.33 48.46
N PRO A 318 2.44 26.52 49.56
CA PRO A 318 3.33 27.67 49.70
C PRO A 318 4.55 27.45 48.80
N VAL A 319 4.72 28.33 47.81
CA VAL A 319 6.00 28.50 47.13
C VAL A 319 6.92 29.18 48.13
N LYS A 320 7.96 28.46 48.55
CA LYS A 320 9.06 29.02 49.33
C LYS A 320 9.81 30.05 48.48
N ASP A 321 10.05 31.17 49.12
CA ASP A 321 10.83 32.29 48.64
C ASP A 321 12.23 31.87 48.20
N GLY A 322 12.62 32.37 47.03
CA GLY A 322 13.97 32.33 46.49
C GLY A 322 14.17 33.56 45.64
N CYS A 323 14.49 34.67 46.32
CA CYS A 323 14.98 35.92 45.74
C CYS A 323 16.00 35.67 44.63
N LEU A 324 15.82 36.27 43.46
CA LEU A 324 16.88 37.00 42.79
C LEU A 324 16.27 38.11 41.92
N SER A 325 16.57 39.32 42.36
CA SER A 325 16.39 40.63 41.74
C SER A 325 16.89 40.70 40.30
N GLY A 326 16.21 41.47 39.44
CA GLY A 326 16.82 41.92 38.18
C GLY A 326 15.89 42.59 37.18
N SER A 327 15.72 43.91 37.35
CA SER A 327 15.53 44.92 36.29
C SER A 327 14.30 44.86 35.36
N SER A 328 13.41 45.80 35.67
CA SER A 328 12.41 46.48 34.85
C SER A 328 12.85 46.87 33.44
N VAL A 329 12.02 46.57 32.44
CA VAL A 329 11.85 47.43 31.25
C VAL A 329 10.36 47.63 31.00
N SER A 330 9.97 48.90 31.11
CA SER A 330 8.65 49.47 30.88
C SER A 330 8.31 49.47 29.38
N CYS A 331 7.21 48.83 29.00
CA CYS A 331 6.60 49.02 27.68
C CYS A 331 5.39 49.97 27.85
N LYS A 332 5.66 51.28 27.70
CA LYS A 332 4.65 52.32 27.55
C LYS A 332 4.45 52.61 26.06
N ASP A 333 3.19 52.69 25.68
CA ASP A 333 2.60 53.66 24.76
C ASP A 333 3.33 53.97 23.45
N GLN A 334 2.78 53.49 22.32
CA GLN A 334 2.58 54.35 21.13
C GLN A 334 1.27 54.00 20.41
N LEU A 335 0.24 54.78 20.75
CA LEU A 335 -0.84 55.18 19.86
C LEU A 335 -0.31 56.29 18.93
N SER A 336 -0.42 56.15 17.61
CA SER A 336 -0.75 57.30 16.73
C SER A 336 -1.42 56.79 15.45
N VAL A 337 -2.72 57.07 15.31
CA VAL A 337 -3.31 58.08 14.40
C VAL A 337 -2.97 57.84 12.92
N ARG A 338 -3.94 57.30 12.18
CA ARG A 338 -4.11 57.57 10.74
C ARG A 338 -5.53 58.06 10.50
N SER A 339 -5.63 59.34 10.14
CA SER A 339 -6.84 60.05 9.74
C SER A 339 -6.57 60.81 8.44
N GLY A 340 -7.54 60.77 7.52
CA GLY A 340 -7.74 61.70 6.39
C GLY A 340 -6.87 61.44 5.15
N HIS A 341 -7.44 61.06 3.99
CA HIS A 341 -8.24 61.83 3.02
C HIS A 341 -7.38 62.59 2.00
N GLY A 342 -7.70 62.39 0.71
CA GLY A 342 -7.11 63.04 -0.46
C GLY A 342 -6.73 62.04 -1.53
#